data_AF-A0A2E8S0V6-F1
#
_entry.id   AF-A0A2E8S0V6-F1
#
_cell.length_a   1.000
_cell.length_b   1.000
_cell.length_c   1.000
_cell.angle_alpha   90.00
_cell.angle_beta   90.00
_cell.angle_gamma   90.00
#
_symmetry.space_group_name_H-M   'P 1'
#
loop_
_entity.id
_entity.type
_entity.pdbx_description
1 polymer ?
#
loop_
_entity_poly.entity_id
_entity_poly.type
_entity_poly.pdbx_seq_one_letter_code
_entity_poly.pdbx_strand_id
1 'polypeptide(L)'
;MARLGTYSCLIFILCVGMLASCGTNGPTGTPQFYMPSIDLEQTEYGKADGNSFKADHLMEEHLFVDAEYMTTDQVQEFLEYPPYSHPSYLADYWEDGQLASEIITDAAREHQISPMVLLVKLQVEASLIYASAPSDFQLSRAMGCGCLDGAYGCPNGPKGFKDQVYCGARLFRKYLDALDNGFPTPSGWEIGVGKKTQDSIYITPKNGATAALYTYTPWVLEWEGGNWLFWNVHQRYSEYILRQFPNHRWVGTDCNTDSVCAFEDGFCHLLHVDESNEDSSDWNEWETPHWDTDDEEEDDTSSEGAGFCTRLCSQYCPDNQTPFMARTFCVDAGSKIDNEPTGLCLVECDTDLFSDNDGCAKGFRCEKHARFGDEDVSRSVCWPENL
;
A
#
# COMPACT_ATOMS: atom_id res chain seq x y z
N MET A 1 18.74 49.26 5.26
CA MET A 1 17.77 48.30 4.68
C MET A 1 18.33 46.90 4.88
N ALA A 2 17.81 46.20 5.89
CA ALA A 2 18.20 44.83 6.21
C ALA A 2 17.55 43.86 5.22
N ARG A 3 18.33 42.96 4.63
CA ARG A 3 17.81 41.76 3.97
C ARG A 3 18.03 40.59 4.93
N LEU A 4 16.94 40.01 5.42
CA LEU A 4 16.97 38.78 6.20
C LEU A 4 17.45 37.65 5.29
N GLY A 5 18.51 36.95 5.73
CA GLY A 5 18.97 35.71 5.11
C GLY A 5 18.09 34.54 5.55
N THR A 6 17.59 33.80 4.58
CA THR A 6 16.93 32.50 4.77
C THR A 6 17.99 31.46 5.16
N TYR A 7 17.86 30.89 6.36
CA TYR A 7 18.69 29.79 6.84
C TYR A 7 18.26 28.50 6.15
N SER A 8 19.14 27.97 5.28
CA SER A 8 19.01 26.62 4.73
C SER A 8 19.61 25.65 5.74
N CYS A 9 18.77 24.83 6.37
CA CYS A 9 19.20 23.84 7.35
C CYS A 9 19.51 22.54 6.59
N LEU A 10 20.79 22.24 6.41
CA LEU A 10 21.27 20.96 5.90
C LEU A 10 21.01 19.87 6.96
N ILE A 11 20.34 18.79 6.55
CA ILE A 11 20.01 17.63 7.38
C ILE A 11 20.80 16.44 6.81
N PHE A 12 21.65 15.87 7.66
CA PHE A 12 22.56 14.74 7.45
C PHE A 12 21.99 13.50 8.14
N ILE A 13 21.19 12.71 7.42
CA ILE A 13 20.84 11.36 7.87
C ILE A 13 22.08 10.48 7.68
N LEU A 14 22.83 10.27 8.76
CA LEU A 14 23.83 9.21 8.91
C LEU A 14 23.14 8.05 9.63
N CYS A 15 22.50 7.18 8.86
CA CYS A 15 22.22 5.82 9.29
C CYS A 15 23.05 4.90 8.39
N VAL A 16 23.57 3.82 8.99
CA VAL A 16 24.54 2.81 8.48
C VAL A 16 26.00 3.21 8.75
N GLY A 17 26.85 2.41 9.38
CA GLY A 17 26.75 1.09 9.99
C GLY A 17 28.06 0.78 10.72
N MET A 18 28.05 -0.08 11.74
CA MET A 18 29.25 -0.76 12.20
C MET A 18 28.92 -2.20 12.59
N LEU A 19 29.39 -3.12 11.77
CA LEU A 19 29.58 -4.51 12.16
C LEU A 19 30.79 -4.61 13.08
N ALA A 20 30.56 -5.23 14.24
CA ALA A 20 31.49 -5.95 15.10
C ALA A 20 32.89 -5.35 15.37
N SER A 21 33.09 -4.77 16.56
CA SER A 21 34.24 -5.11 17.41
C SER A 21 34.02 -4.66 18.86
N CYS A 22 34.46 -5.51 19.79
CA CYS A 22 34.35 -5.38 21.24
C CYS A 22 34.85 -4.05 21.83
N GLY A 23 34.15 -3.58 22.87
CA GLY A 23 34.80 -2.99 24.05
C GLY A 23 34.87 -1.47 24.16
N THR A 24 34.24 -0.99 25.23
CA THR A 24 34.53 0.23 26.02
C THR A 24 33.94 1.58 25.57
N ASN A 25 32.81 1.91 26.22
CA ASN A 25 32.41 3.21 26.78
C ASN A 25 33.03 4.49 26.18
N GLY A 26 32.27 5.17 25.32
CA GLY A 26 32.36 6.60 25.07
C GLY A 26 31.06 7.31 25.47
N PRO A 27 31.09 8.53 26.05
CA PRO A 27 29.88 9.27 26.40
C PRO A 27 29.34 9.99 25.16
N THR A 28 28.00 10.05 25.03
CA THR A 28 27.19 10.59 23.92
C THR A 28 26.82 9.60 22.80
N GLY A 29 26.24 8.46 23.18
CA GLY A 29 25.61 7.55 22.22
C GLY A 29 24.14 7.90 22.03
N THR A 30 23.76 8.44 20.87
CA THR A 30 22.39 8.26 20.38
C THR A 30 22.16 6.76 20.19
N PRO A 31 21.03 6.19 20.67
CA PRO A 31 20.71 4.79 20.40
C PRO A 31 20.65 4.59 18.88
N GLN A 32 21.52 3.72 18.34
CA GLN A 32 21.44 3.30 16.95
C GLN A 32 20.33 2.26 16.85
N PHE A 33 19.34 2.49 15.97
CA PHE A 33 18.30 1.51 15.71
C PHE A 33 18.91 0.29 15.01
N TYR A 34 18.59 -0.90 15.51
CA TYR A 34 19.04 -2.14 14.91
C TYR A 34 18.21 -2.43 13.66
N MET A 35 18.85 -2.45 12.50
CA MET A 35 18.25 -2.89 11.26
C MET A 35 18.54 -4.39 11.08
N PRO A 36 17.52 -5.25 10.97
CA PRO A 36 17.76 -6.68 10.80
C PRO A 36 18.42 -6.94 9.44
N SER A 37 19.38 -7.88 9.40
CA SER A 37 20.14 -8.17 8.18
C SER A 37 19.27 -8.59 7.01
N ILE A 38 18.12 -9.20 7.29
CA ILE A 38 17.13 -9.61 6.31
C ILE A 38 16.61 -8.43 5.47
N ASP A 39 16.56 -7.20 6.00
CA ASP A 39 16.14 -6.03 5.23
C ASP A 39 17.22 -5.57 4.22
N LEU A 40 18.47 -6.00 4.40
CA LEU A 40 19.58 -5.78 3.48
C LEU A 40 19.81 -6.97 2.53
N GLU A 41 19.12 -8.09 2.74
CA GLU A 41 19.12 -9.21 1.81
C GLU A 41 18.24 -8.86 0.61
N GLN A 42 18.79 -9.00 -0.59
CA GLN A 42 18.09 -8.67 -1.81
C GLN A 42 16.85 -9.54 -1.99
N THR A 43 15.73 -8.90 -2.28
CA THR A 43 14.47 -9.58 -2.60
C THR A 43 14.42 -10.00 -4.10
N GLU A 44 15.57 -10.07 -4.80
CA GLU A 44 15.59 -10.45 -6.22
C GLU A 44 15.32 -11.95 -6.43
N TYR A 45 14.22 -12.26 -7.10
CA TYR A 45 14.16 -13.44 -7.95
C TYR A 45 14.99 -13.15 -9.21
N GLY A 46 16.19 -13.72 -9.28
CA GLY A 46 17.03 -13.58 -10.46
C GLY A 46 16.42 -14.26 -11.69
N LYS A 47 15.48 -13.61 -12.41
CA LYS A 47 15.06 -13.95 -13.78
C LYS A 47 14.37 -12.78 -14.50
N ALA A 48 15.12 -11.86 -15.12
CA ALA A 48 14.73 -11.10 -16.33
C ALA A 48 13.33 -10.43 -16.43
N ASP A 49 12.58 -10.28 -15.33
CA ASP A 49 11.15 -9.93 -15.27
C ASP A 49 10.88 -8.52 -14.69
N GLY A 50 11.92 -7.74 -14.41
CA GLY A 50 11.79 -6.29 -14.18
C GLY A 50 11.72 -5.84 -12.72
N ASN A 51 11.81 -6.74 -11.75
CA ASN A 51 11.93 -6.45 -10.30
C ASN A 51 13.36 -6.11 -9.85
N SER A 52 14.15 -5.43 -10.70
CA SER A 52 15.46 -4.89 -10.34
C SER A 52 15.32 -3.47 -9.78
N PHE A 53 16.16 -3.09 -8.82
CA PHE A 53 16.18 -1.72 -8.30
C PHE A 53 16.38 -0.69 -9.42
N LYS A 54 15.44 0.25 -9.53
CA LYS A 54 15.50 1.38 -10.47
C LYS A 54 15.42 2.66 -9.65
N ALA A 55 16.56 3.31 -9.46
CA ALA A 55 16.64 4.53 -8.67
C ALA A 55 15.78 5.69 -9.24
N ASP A 56 15.38 5.63 -10.51
CA ASP A 56 14.48 6.61 -11.13
C ASP A 56 12.98 6.26 -11.02
N HIS A 57 12.65 5.07 -10.50
CA HIS A 57 11.30 4.56 -10.34
C HIS A 57 11.21 3.59 -9.14
N LEU A 58 10.93 4.15 -7.96
CA LEU A 58 10.96 3.40 -6.70
C LEU A 58 9.65 2.68 -6.38
N MET A 59 8.51 3.25 -6.77
CA MET A 59 7.18 2.71 -6.54
C MET A 59 6.21 3.33 -7.54
N GLU A 60 5.20 2.56 -7.96
CA GLU A 60 4.10 3.08 -8.78
C GLU A 60 3.27 4.08 -7.99
N GLU A 61 2.88 5.18 -8.65
CA GLU A 61 2.21 6.29 -7.94
C GLU A 61 0.82 5.92 -7.44
N HIS A 62 0.06 5.16 -8.22
CA HIS A 62 -1.27 4.71 -7.82
C HIS A 62 -1.23 3.86 -6.54
N LEU A 63 -0.23 2.99 -6.37
CA LEU A 63 -0.02 2.23 -5.14
C LEU A 63 0.46 3.11 -3.98
N PHE A 64 1.21 4.17 -4.26
CA PHE A 64 1.75 5.07 -3.24
C PHE A 64 0.65 5.89 -2.56
N VAL A 65 -0.38 6.27 -3.31
CA VAL A 65 -1.52 7.08 -2.84
C VAL A 65 -2.77 6.27 -2.49
N ASP A 66 -2.69 4.94 -2.61
CA ASP A 66 -3.81 4.04 -2.33
C ASP A 66 -4.03 3.90 -0.82
N ALA A 67 -4.81 4.83 -0.25
CA ALA A 67 -5.09 4.87 1.19
C ALA A 67 -5.86 3.65 1.69
N GLU A 68 -6.55 2.93 0.80
CA GLU A 68 -7.27 1.69 1.09
C GLU A 68 -6.50 0.46 0.60
N TYR A 69 -5.18 0.59 0.37
CA TYR A 69 -4.34 -0.54 -0.02
C TYR A 69 -4.39 -1.64 1.05
N MET A 70 -4.47 -1.30 2.35
CA MET A 70 -4.67 -2.29 3.41
C MET A 70 -5.79 -1.84 4.34
N THR A 71 -6.67 -2.77 4.71
CA THR A 71 -7.66 -2.54 5.78
C THR A 71 -6.98 -2.48 7.15
N THR A 72 -7.69 -1.96 8.16
CA THR A 72 -7.18 -1.93 9.53
C THR A 72 -6.87 -3.33 10.05
N ASP A 73 -7.71 -4.32 9.74
CA ASP A 73 -7.48 -5.72 10.10
C ASP A 73 -6.26 -6.31 9.38
N GLN A 74 -6.06 -6.00 8.10
CA GLN A 74 -4.86 -6.44 7.36
C GLN A 74 -3.58 -5.80 7.91
N VAL A 75 -3.63 -4.53 8.34
CA VAL A 75 -2.50 -3.89 9.03
C VAL A 75 -2.27 -4.55 10.40
N GLN A 76 -3.32 -4.85 11.15
CA GLN A 76 -3.21 -5.54 12.44
C GLN A 76 -2.56 -6.93 12.27
N GLU A 77 -3.07 -7.73 11.33
CA GLU A 77 -2.53 -9.05 11.01
C GLU A 77 -1.06 -8.98 10.55
N PHE A 78 -0.71 -7.98 9.74
CA PHE A 78 0.68 -7.74 9.35
C PHE A 78 1.59 -7.42 10.55
N LEU A 79 1.10 -6.68 11.55
CA LEU A 79 1.88 -6.36 12.75
C LEU A 79 2.02 -7.58 13.68
N GLU A 80 1.00 -8.42 13.77
CA GLU A 80 1.02 -9.68 14.53
C GLU A 80 1.94 -10.74 13.88
N TYR A 81 1.92 -10.79 12.55
CA TYR A 81 2.69 -11.72 11.74
C TYR A 81 3.49 -10.96 10.67
N PRO A 82 4.52 -10.19 11.05
CA PRO A 82 5.35 -9.52 10.05
C PRO A 82 6.26 -10.56 9.36
N PRO A 83 6.97 -10.19 8.27
CA PRO A 83 7.95 -11.07 7.59
C PRO A 83 9.23 -11.34 8.41
N TYR A 84 9.13 -11.37 9.74
CA TYR A 84 10.19 -11.59 10.71
C TYR A 84 9.84 -12.78 11.63
N SER A 85 10.79 -13.23 12.45
CA SER A 85 10.61 -14.45 13.26
C SER A 85 9.78 -14.25 14.54
N HIS A 86 9.14 -13.10 14.70
CA HIS A 86 8.31 -12.76 15.86
C HIS A 86 7.36 -11.59 15.52
N PRO A 87 6.29 -11.39 16.30
CA PRO A 87 5.39 -10.24 16.16
C PRO A 87 6.13 -8.90 16.33
N SER A 88 5.60 -7.85 15.70
CA SER A 88 6.01 -6.48 15.99
C SER A 88 5.50 -6.07 17.37
N TYR A 89 6.28 -5.26 18.10
CA TYR A 89 5.78 -4.58 19.30
C TYR A 89 4.53 -3.74 19.02
N LEU A 90 4.39 -3.24 17.79
CA LEU A 90 3.26 -2.42 17.40
C LEU A 90 1.93 -3.20 17.36
N ALA A 91 1.95 -4.54 17.30
CA ALA A 91 0.74 -5.36 17.28
C ALA A 91 -0.15 -5.13 18.51
N ASP A 92 0.46 -4.97 19.68
CA ASP A 92 -0.23 -4.71 20.96
C ASP A 92 -0.08 -3.25 21.42
N TYR A 93 0.52 -2.38 20.59
CA TYR A 93 0.78 -1.00 20.98
C TYR A 93 -0.50 -0.17 20.95
N TRP A 94 -0.71 0.58 22.03
CA TRP A 94 -1.89 1.41 22.24
C TRP A 94 -1.48 2.83 22.67
N GLU A 95 -2.00 3.83 21.97
CA GLU A 95 -1.76 5.25 22.25
C GLU A 95 -3.06 6.04 22.07
N ASP A 96 -3.42 6.89 23.03
CA ASP A 96 -4.59 7.77 22.97
C ASP A 96 -5.93 7.09 22.63
N GLY A 97 -6.11 5.84 23.05
CA GLY A 97 -7.36 5.13 22.81
C GLY A 97 -7.43 4.40 21.46
N GLN A 98 -6.30 4.24 20.78
CA GLN A 98 -6.22 3.56 19.49
C GLN A 98 -5.06 2.55 19.44
N LEU A 99 -5.26 1.46 18.68
CA LEU A 99 -4.18 0.55 18.29
C LEU A 99 -3.24 1.21 17.27
N ALA A 100 -2.02 0.70 17.17
CA ALA A 100 -1.08 1.15 16.12
C ALA A 100 -1.64 0.95 14.71
N SER A 101 -2.37 -0.15 14.46
CA SER A 101 -3.03 -0.44 13.19
C SER A 101 -4.05 0.65 12.82
N GLU A 102 -4.92 1.02 13.75
CA GLU A 102 -5.88 2.12 13.60
C GLU A 102 -5.17 3.45 13.32
N ILE A 103 -4.15 3.78 14.12
CA ILE A 103 -3.35 5.00 13.94
C ILE A 103 -2.74 5.08 12.53
N ILE A 104 -2.18 3.97 12.03
CA ILE A 104 -1.58 3.89 10.70
C ILE A 104 -2.65 4.07 9.62
N THR A 105 -3.78 3.36 9.72
CA THR A 105 -4.84 3.46 8.71
C THR A 105 -5.55 4.80 8.72
N ASP A 106 -5.74 5.43 9.88
CA ASP A 106 -6.37 6.75 9.97
C ASP A 106 -5.46 7.82 9.37
N ALA A 107 -4.16 7.78 9.66
CA ALA A 107 -3.18 8.68 9.05
C ALA A 107 -3.08 8.50 7.53
N ALA A 108 -3.12 7.24 7.07
CA ALA A 108 -3.17 6.88 5.66
C ALA A 108 -4.39 7.48 4.96
N ARG A 109 -5.59 7.32 5.53
CA ARG A 109 -6.84 7.87 5.00
C ARG A 109 -6.87 9.40 5.02
N GLU A 110 -6.51 10.03 6.14
CA GLU A 110 -6.54 11.49 6.28
C GLU A 110 -5.61 12.19 5.28
N HIS A 111 -4.45 11.58 5.02
CA HIS A 111 -3.44 12.16 4.12
C HIS A 111 -3.36 11.45 2.77
N GLN A 112 -4.30 10.55 2.47
CA GLN A 112 -4.39 9.81 1.22
C GLN A 112 -3.06 9.11 0.84
N ILE A 113 -2.34 8.53 1.80
CA ILE A 113 -1.09 7.81 1.57
C ILE A 113 -1.31 6.34 1.89
N SER A 114 -0.72 5.45 1.11
CA SER A 114 -0.88 4.02 1.35
C SER A 114 -0.36 3.58 2.73
N PRO A 115 -1.12 2.77 3.49
CA PRO A 115 -0.65 2.14 4.72
C PRO A 115 0.67 1.37 4.52
N MET A 116 0.87 0.73 3.36
CA MET A 116 2.11 0.06 3.00
C MET A 116 3.31 1.00 3.04
N VAL A 117 3.17 2.21 2.48
CA VAL A 117 4.24 3.21 2.52
C VAL A 117 4.58 3.58 3.96
N LEU A 118 3.58 3.75 4.82
CA LEU A 118 3.80 4.07 6.24
C LEU A 118 4.49 2.91 6.98
N LEU A 119 4.08 1.67 6.76
CA LEU A 119 4.73 0.47 7.34
C LEU A 119 6.20 0.36 6.93
N VAL A 120 6.51 0.52 5.63
CA VAL A 120 7.88 0.53 5.14
C VAL A 120 8.67 1.67 5.78
N LYS A 121 8.09 2.87 5.90
CA LYS A 121 8.76 4.02 6.52
C LYS A 121 9.04 3.81 8.00
N LEU A 122 8.11 3.25 8.77
CA LEU A 122 8.32 2.87 10.17
C LEU A 122 9.49 1.89 10.32
N GLN A 123 9.66 0.97 9.37
CA GLN A 123 10.79 0.06 9.36
C GLN A 123 12.11 0.76 9.00
N VAL A 124 12.16 1.52 7.91
CA VAL A 124 13.43 2.10 7.44
C VAL A 124 13.91 3.28 8.30
N GLU A 125 13.00 4.01 8.97
CA GLU A 125 13.35 5.15 9.83
C GLU A 125 13.70 4.74 11.25
N ALA A 126 13.00 3.74 11.80
CA ALA A 126 13.09 3.42 13.22
C ALA A 126 13.11 1.92 13.52
N SER A 127 13.18 1.03 12.53
CA SER A 127 13.11 -0.44 12.70
C SER A 127 11.92 -0.90 13.53
N LEU A 128 10.80 -0.15 13.52
CA LEU A 128 9.70 -0.39 14.46
C LEU A 128 8.86 -1.61 14.10
N ILE A 129 8.80 -2.02 12.83
CA ILE A 129 8.12 -3.25 12.45
C ILE A 129 8.88 -4.46 13.01
N TYR A 130 10.22 -4.44 12.92
CA TYR A 130 11.08 -5.48 13.51
C TYR A 130 11.25 -5.39 15.03
N ALA A 131 11.00 -4.26 15.69
CA ALA A 131 11.29 -4.14 17.12
C ALA A 131 10.31 -4.95 17.98
N SER A 132 10.81 -5.75 18.93
CA SER A 132 9.99 -6.44 19.95
C SER A 132 9.89 -5.68 21.28
N ALA A 133 10.79 -4.72 21.52
CA ALA A 133 10.80 -3.87 22.71
C ALA A 133 11.47 -2.51 22.39
N PRO A 134 10.83 -1.65 21.58
CA PRO A 134 11.37 -0.35 21.24
C PRO A 134 11.41 0.56 22.48
N SER A 135 12.36 1.48 22.48
CA SER A 135 12.41 2.53 23.52
C SER A 135 11.39 3.64 23.24
N ASP A 136 10.97 4.38 24.27
CA ASP A 136 10.16 5.61 24.09
C ASP A 136 10.82 6.59 23.11
N PHE A 137 12.16 6.64 23.12
CA PHE A 137 12.93 7.44 22.17
C PHE A 137 12.70 7.00 20.71
N GLN A 138 12.67 5.69 20.46
CA GLN A 138 12.41 5.12 19.14
C GLN A 138 10.98 5.40 18.67
N LEU A 139 9.98 5.22 19.53
CA LEU A 139 8.58 5.55 19.24
C LEU A 139 8.39 7.06 18.96
N SER A 140 9.04 7.93 19.74
CA SER A 140 8.99 9.38 19.53
C SER A 140 9.68 9.87 18.25
N ARG A 141 10.42 8.98 17.57
CA ARG A 141 11.14 9.24 16.31
C ARG A 141 10.68 8.34 15.18
N ALA A 142 9.51 7.71 15.30
CA ALA A 142 9.03 6.66 14.42
C ALA A 142 9.15 6.98 12.92
N MET A 143 8.98 8.26 12.54
CA MET A 143 9.07 8.73 11.16
C MET A 143 10.19 9.77 10.95
N GLY A 144 10.99 10.09 11.96
CA GLY A 144 12.04 11.11 11.88
C GLY A 144 11.55 12.57 11.80
N CYS A 145 10.26 12.82 12.04
CA CYS A 145 9.64 14.13 11.88
C CYS A 145 10.09 15.14 12.95
N GLY A 146 10.62 16.29 12.52
CA GLY A 146 11.01 17.39 13.41
C GLY A 146 12.24 17.09 14.28
N CYS A 147 13.00 16.06 13.91
CA CYS A 147 14.14 15.58 14.65
C CYS A 147 15.44 16.08 14.01
N LEU A 148 16.25 16.80 14.78
CA LEU A 148 17.60 17.18 14.33
C LEU A 148 18.53 15.96 14.45
N ASP A 149 19.46 15.82 13.51
CA ASP A 149 20.47 14.75 13.55
C ASP A 149 21.31 14.85 14.83
N GLY A 150 21.52 13.72 15.50
CA GLY A 150 22.29 13.64 16.75
C GLY A 150 21.62 14.26 17.98
N ALA A 151 20.42 14.83 17.87
CA ALA A 151 19.70 15.41 19.01
C ALA A 151 18.95 14.34 19.83
N TYR A 152 18.95 14.51 21.16
CA TYR A 152 18.07 13.74 22.05
C TYR A 152 16.64 14.26 21.93
N GLY A 153 15.76 13.47 21.31
CA GLY A 153 14.38 13.82 21.01
C GLY A 153 14.24 14.64 19.72
N CYS A 154 13.02 15.10 19.46
CA CYS A 154 12.68 15.98 18.35
C CYS A 154 12.22 17.31 18.95
N PRO A 155 13.15 18.27 19.20
CA PRO A 155 12.84 19.48 19.98
C PRO A 155 11.70 20.31 19.40
N ASN A 156 11.48 20.20 18.08
CA ASN A 156 10.42 20.85 17.33
C ASN A 156 9.47 19.82 16.66
N GLY A 157 9.57 18.54 17.03
CA GLY A 157 8.80 17.45 16.42
C GLY A 157 7.55 17.08 17.22
N PRO A 158 6.57 16.47 16.56
CA PRO A 158 5.38 15.91 17.21
C PRO A 158 5.81 14.79 18.17
N LYS A 159 5.09 14.64 19.29
CA LYS A 159 5.47 13.80 20.43
C LYS A 159 4.61 12.54 20.46
N GLY A 160 5.23 11.38 20.36
CA GLY A 160 4.51 10.09 20.38
C GLY A 160 4.49 9.42 19.01
N PHE A 161 3.99 8.20 18.97
CA PHE A 161 4.02 7.39 17.76
C PHE A 161 3.00 7.91 16.73
N LYS A 162 1.75 8.12 17.14
CA LYS A 162 0.66 8.68 16.33
C LYS A 162 1.06 9.99 15.67
N ASP A 163 1.59 10.87 16.48
CA ASP A 163 2.03 12.20 16.09
C ASP A 163 3.14 12.15 15.01
N GLN A 164 4.05 11.16 15.10
CA GLN A 164 5.07 10.89 14.08
C GLN A 164 4.47 10.30 12.80
N VAL A 165 3.57 9.31 12.90
CA VAL A 165 2.91 8.66 11.75
C VAL A 165 2.13 9.67 10.92
N TYR A 166 1.29 10.49 11.57
CA TYR A 166 0.53 11.56 10.92
C TYR A 166 1.46 12.58 10.26
N CYS A 167 2.57 12.93 10.90
CA CYS A 167 3.54 13.84 10.30
C CYS A 167 4.18 13.27 9.02
N GLY A 168 4.60 12.00 9.04
CA GLY A 168 5.18 11.35 7.88
C GLY A 168 4.20 11.31 6.70
N ALA A 169 2.96 10.87 6.95
CA ALA A 169 1.89 10.84 5.95
C ALA A 169 1.58 12.24 5.39
N ARG A 170 1.45 13.26 6.25
CA ARG A 170 1.26 14.66 5.85
C ARG A 170 2.39 15.21 4.99
N LEU A 171 3.65 14.84 5.28
CA LEU A 171 4.79 15.29 4.48
C LEU A 171 4.72 14.72 3.07
N PHE A 172 4.42 13.43 2.91
CA PHE A 172 4.25 12.85 1.58
C PHE A 172 3.12 13.49 0.81
N ARG A 173 1.94 13.67 1.43
CA ARG A 173 0.81 14.35 0.81
C ARG A 173 1.17 15.75 0.33
N LYS A 174 1.83 16.55 1.20
CA LYS A 174 2.31 17.88 0.83
C LYS A 174 3.29 17.87 -0.35
N TYR A 175 4.15 16.85 -0.47
CA TYR A 175 5.09 16.76 -1.57
C TYR A 175 4.38 16.42 -2.88
N LEU A 176 3.44 15.47 -2.84
CA LEU A 176 2.61 15.11 -4.00
C LEU A 176 1.76 16.30 -4.45
N ASP A 177 1.07 16.98 -3.52
CA ASP A 177 0.26 18.16 -3.86
C ASP A 177 1.10 19.26 -4.54
N ALA A 178 2.35 19.46 -4.11
CA ALA A 178 3.25 20.41 -4.78
C ALA A 178 3.55 19.99 -6.23
N LEU A 179 3.85 18.71 -6.44
CA LEU A 179 4.18 18.13 -7.75
C LEU A 179 2.97 18.13 -8.70
N ASP A 180 1.78 17.81 -8.20
CA ASP A 180 0.51 17.83 -8.95
C ASP A 180 0.16 19.25 -9.42
N ASN A 181 0.56 20.26 -8.64
CA ASN A 181 0.44 21.67 -9.01
C ASN A 181 1.59 22.18 -9.90
N GLY A 182 2.49 21.30 -10.35
CA GLY A 182 3.62 21.64 -11.21
C GLY A 182 4.75 22.39 -10.51
N PHE A 183 4.84 22.30 -9.18
CA PHE A 183 5.90 22.91 -8.39
C PHE A 183 6.93 21.87 -7.92
N PRO A 184 8.21 22.25 -7.76
CA PRO A 184 9.18 21.43 -7.06
C PRO A 184 8.74 21.17 -5.61
N THR A 185 9.13 20.02 -5.08
CA THR A 185 9.06 19.75 -3.65
C THR A 185 9.92 20.74 -2.86
N PRO A 186 9.77 20.86 -1.52
CA PRO A 186 10.55 21.80 -0.72
C PRO A 186 12.08 21.64 -0.83
N SER A 187 12.57 20.46 -1.20
CA SER A 187 14.00 20.24 -1.44
C SER A 187 14.40 20.39 -2.91
N GLY A 188 13.46 20.68 -3.83
CA GLY A 188 13.72 20.96 -5.24
C GLY A 188 13.67 19.73 -6.15
N TRP A 189 12.98 18.66 -5.76
CA TRP A 189 12.73 17.51 -6.66
C TRP A 189 11.47 17.76 -7.50
N GLU A 190 11.51 17.31 -8.75
CA GLU A 190 10.43 17.47 -9.74
C GLU A 190 10.33 16.20 -10.60
N ILE A 191 9.14 15.94 -11.15
CA ILE A 191 8.92 14.83 -12.08
C ILE A 191 9.64 15.13 -13.41
N GLY A 192 10.44 14.19 -13.90
CA GLY A 192 11.13 14.31 -15.18
C GLY A 192 12.32 15.29 -15.20
N VAL A 193 12.69 15.89 -14.05
CA VAL A 193 13.83 16.82 -13.94
C VAL A 193 14.96 16.17 -13.15
N GLY A 194 16.14 16.12 -13.77
CA GLY A 194 17.31 15.50 -13.18
C GLY A 194 17.94 16.33 -12.05
N LYS A 195 18.24 15.70 -10.92
CA LYS A 195 18.89 16.33 -9.76
C LYS A 195 19.86 15.35 -9.08
N LYS A 196 20.92 15.89 -8.46
CA LYS A 196 21.87 15.11 -7.67
C LYS A 196 21.32 14.82 -6.28
N THR A 197 21.41 13.55 -5.87
CA THR A 197 21.25 13.10 -4.48
C THR A 197 22.44 13.54 -3.63
N GLN A 198 22.38 13.37 -2.30
CA GLN A 198 23.48 13.72 -1.40
C GLN A 198 24.70 12.79 -1.57
N ASP A 199 24.51 11.56 -2.05
CA ASP A 199 25.57 10.64 -2.50
C ASP A 199 26.03 10.90 -3.95
N SER A 200 25.71 12.07 -4.51
CA SER A 200 26.18 12.57 -5.82
C SER A 200 25.71 11.76 -7.04
N ILE A 201 24.65 10.97 -6.90
CA ILE A 201 24.03 10.21 -7.99
C ILE A 201 22.97 11.09 -8.67
N TYR A 202 22.95 11.10 -10.00
CA TYR A 202 22.01 11.91 -10.76
C TYR A 202 20.75 11.10 -11.06
N ILE A 203 19.61 11.56 -10.56
CA ILE A 203 18.32 10.88 -10.68
C ILE A 203 17.32 11.80 -11.35
N THR A 204 16.54 11.23 -12.28
CA THR A 204 15.40 11.89 -12.93
C THR A 204 14.13 11.12 -12.55
N PRO A 205 13.36 11.56 -11.53
CA PRO A 205 12.19 10.84 -11.07
C PRO A 205 11.16 10.62 -12.19
N LYS A 206 10.68 9.38 -12.38
CA LYS A 206 9.65 9.08 -13.39
C LYS A 206 8.24 9.48 -12.96
N ASN A 207 7.99 9.54 -11.66
CA ASN A 207 6.69 9.85 -11.07
C ASN A 207 6.84 10.66 -9.77
N GLY A 208 5.72 11.16 -9.27
CA GLY A 208 5.63 11.95 -8.05
C GLY A 208 6.02 11.16 -6.81
N ALA A 209 5.66 9.87 -6.73
CA ALA A 209 6.08 8.98 -5.64
C ALA A 209 7.61 8.95 -5.48
N THR A 210 8.35 8.75 -6.57
CA THR A 210 9.82 8.76 -6.55
C THR A 210 10.38 10.12 -6.14
N ALA A 211 9.84 11.22 -6.66
CA ALA A 211 10.27 12.57 -6.28
C ALA A 211 9.99 12.89 -4.79
N ALA A 212 8.85 12.44 -4.26
CA ALA A 212 8.48 12.58 -2.86
C ALA A 212 9.41 11.77 -1.94
N LEU A 213 9.76 10.53 -2.32
CA LEU A 213 10.71 9.69 -1.59
C LEU A 213 12.10 10.31 -1.52
N TYR A 214 12.63 10.83 -2.64
CA TYR A 214 13.91 11.57 -2.62
C TYR A 214 13.84 12.91 -1.88
N THR A 215 12.65 13.47 -1.71
CA THR A 215 12.44 14.64 -0.85
C THR A 215 12.53 14.27 0.62
N TYR A 216 11.99 13.11 0.99
CA TYR A 216 12.04 12.56 2.34
C TYR A 216 13.44 12.06 2.71
N THR A 217 14.07 11.30 1.80
CA THR A 217 15.37 10.66 1.99
C THR A 217 16.23 10.91 0.75
N PRO A 218 17.16 11.89 0.77
CA PRO A 218 17.85 12.35 -0.45
C PRO A 218 19.08 11.50 -0.82
N TRP A 219 18.98 10.18 -0.64
CA TRP A 219 20.09 9.22 -0.77
C TRP A 219 19.66 8.01 -1.61
N VAL A 220 20.52 7.49 -2.48
CA VAL A 220 20.27 6.19 -3.13
C VAL A 220 20.71 5.06 -2.18
N LEU A 221 22.00 5.05 -1.82
CA LEU A 221 22.65 4.09 -0.92
C LEU A 221 22.32 2.63 -1.24
N GLU A 222 22.56 2.22 -2.48
CA GLU A 222 22.39 0.84 -2.92
C GLU A 222 23.14 -0.12 -1.99
N TRP A 223 22.45 -1.17 -1.53
CA TRP A 223 22.96 -2.20 -0.60
C TRP A 223 23.18 -1.77 0.86
N GLU A 224 23.00 -0.48 1.16
CA GLU A 224 23.34 0.07 2.46
C GLU A 224 22.12 0.66 3.17
N GLY A 225 21.28 1.43 2.46
CA GLY A 225 20.24 2.24 3.10
C GLY A 225 19.42 3.06 2.10
N GLY A 226 18.99 4.25 2.54
CA GLY A 226 18.37 5.25 1.66
C GLY A 226 17.13 4.76 0.92
N ASN A 227 16.97 5.21 -0.33
CA ASN A 227 15.85 4.78 -1.18
C ASN A 227 15.99 3.34 -1.66
N TRP A 228 17.20 2.78 -1.72
CA TRP A 228 17.38 1.36 -2.00
C TRP A 228 16.76 0.49 -0.91
N LEU A 229 16.99 0.84 0.35
CA LEU A 229 16.39 0.11 1.47
C LEU A 229 14.87 0.25 1.49
N PHE A 230 14.34 1.45 1.25
CA PHE A 230 12.88 1.62 1.08
C PHE A 230 12.34 0.68 0.02
N TRP A 231 12.95 0.66 -1.17
CA TRP A 231 12.53 -0.21 -2.26
C TRP A 231 12.63 -1.68 -1.87
N ASN A 232 13.73 -2.12 -1.26
CA ASN A 232 13.94 -3.53 -0.91
C ASN A 232 12.96 -4.02 0.17
N VAL A 233 12.73 -3.22 1.21
CA VAL A 233 11.74 -3.52 2.26
C VAL A 233 10.32 -3.51 1.69
N HIS A 234 9.99 -2.56 0.80
CA HIS A 234 8.72 -2.56 0.09
C HIS A 234 8.52 -3.85 -0.72
N GLN A 235 9.51 -4.30 -1.52
CA GLN A 235 9.39 -5.56 -2.25
C GLN A 235 9.10 -6.75 -1.32
N ARG A 236 9.83 -6.85 -0.21
CA ARG A 236 9.64 -7.90 0.80
C ARG A 236 8.24 -7.87 1.40
N TYR A 237 7.74 -6.68 1.74
CA TYR A 237 6.41 -6.53 2.35
C TYR A 237 5.31 -6.84 1.35
N SER A 238 5.45 -6.38 0.10
CA SER A 238 4.51 -6.69 -0.99
C SER A 238 4.46 -8.19 -1.28
N GLU A 239 5.61 -8.88 -1.35
CA GLU A 239 5.64 -10.34 -1.49
C GLU A 239 4.99 -11.05 -0.29
N TYR A 240 5.23 -10.54 0.92
CA TYR A 240 4.64 -11.13 2.12
C TYR A 240 3.11 -11.00 2.11
N ILE A 241 2.60 -9.81 1.80
CA ILE A 241 1.17 -9.53 1.70
C ILE A 241 0.51 -10.35 0.60
N LEU A 242 1.12 -10.47 -0.57
CA LEU A 242 0.57 -11.30 -1.64
C LEU A 242 0.52 -12.79 -1.29
N ARG A 243 1.37 -13.27 -0.37
CA ARG A 243 1.30 -14.65 0.16
C ARG A 243 0.16 -14.85 1.15
N GLN A 244 -0.15 -13.84 1.97
CA GLN A 244 -1.25 -13.91 2.95
C GLN A 244 -2.60 -13.64 2.28
N PHE A 245 -2.61 -12.71 1.32
CA PHE A 245 -3.78 -12.27 0.58
C PHE A 245 -3.51 -12.42 -0.92
N PRO A 246 -3.63 -13.65 -1.47
CA PRO A 246 -3.49 -13.86 -2.90
C PRO A 246 -4.44 -12.97 -3.69
N ASN A 247 -4.00 -12.47 -4.85
CA ASN A 247 -4.73 -11.52 -5.68
C ASN A 247 -5.07 -10.17 -5.04
N HIS A 248 -4.46 -9.79 -3.92
CA HIS A 248 -4.68 -8.49 -3.32
C HIS A 248 -4.52 -7.32 -4.32
N ARG A 249 -5.59 -6.52 -4.47
CA ARG A 249 -5.71 -5.40 -5.44
C ARG A 249 -5.56 -5.82 -6.91
N TRP A 250 -5.88 -7.07 -7.25
CA TRP A 250 -5.83 -7.64 -8.60
C TRP A 250 -7.22 -8.06 -9.10
N VAL A 251 -7.28 -8.56 -10.35
CA VAL A 251 -8.48 -9.21 -10.88
C VAL A 251 -8.94 -10.32 -9.94
N GLY A 252 -10.24 -10.34 -9.61
CA GLY A 252 -10.85 -11.27 -8.66
C GLY A 252 -10.81 -10.82 -7.20
N THR A 253 -10.27 -9.64 -6.87
CA THR A 253 -10.41 -9.05 -5.53
C THR A 253 -11.87 -8.65 -5.29
N ASP A 254 -12.41 -8.91 -4.10
CA ASP A 254 -13.73 -8.41 -3.71
C ASP A 254 -13.76 -6.88 -3.73
N CYS A 255 -14.86 -6.31 -4.21
CA CYS A 255 -15.01 -4.86 -4.31
C CYS A 255 -16.47 -4.42 -4.19
N ASN A 256 -16.63 -3.15 -3.81
CA ASN A 256 -17.91 -2.44 -3.82
C ASN A 256 -17.89 -1.18 -4.71
N THR A 257 -16.70 -0.69 -5.07
CA THR A 257 -16.50 0.48 -5.93
C THR A 257 -15.26 0.29 -6.80
N ASP A 258 -15.19 1.01 -7.92
CA ASP A 258 -14.05 0.97 -8.85
C ASP A 258 -12.72 1.36 -8.20
N SER A 259 -12.75 2.19 -7.14
CA SER A 259 -11.53 2.60 -6.43
C SER A 259 -10.82 1.46 -5.70
N VAL A 260 -11.50 0.31 -5.51
CA VAL A 260 -10.87 -0.89 -4.97
C VAL A 260 -9.97 -1.58 -6.01
N CYS A 261 -10.26 -1.39 -7.29
CA CYS A 261 -9.61 -2.08 -8.40
C CYS A 261 -8.40 -1.29 -8.92
N ALA A 262 -7.36 -1.20 -8.08
CA ALA A 262 -6.16 -0.38 -8.31
C ALA A 262 -5.19 -0.93 -9.37
N PHE A 263 -5.69 -1.26 -10.55
CA PHE A 263 -4.92 -1.57 -11.75
C PHE A 263 -5.50 -0.83 -12.97
N GLU A 264 -4.71 -0.70 -14.03
CA GLU A 264 -5.10 0.06 -15.22
C GLU A 264 -6.41 -0.46 -15.84
N ASP A 265 -7.36 0.46 -16.05
CA ASP A 265 -8.76 0.23 -16.46
C ASP A 265 -9.51 -0.86 -15.66
N GLY A 266 -9.12 -1.07 -14.40
CA GLY A 266 -9.85 -1.91 -13.45
C GLY A 266 -11.15 -1.24 -13.02
N PHE A 267 -12.21 -2.02 -12.90
CA PHE A 267 -13.50 -1.59 -12.37
C PHE A 267 -14.13 -2.70 -11.53
N CYS A 268 -15.09 -2.33 -10.69
CA CYS A 268 -15.81 -3.25 -9.84
C CYS A 268 -17.06 -3.78 -10.55
N HIS A 269 -17.07 -5.07 -10.86
CA HIS A 269 -18.25 -5.73 -11.41
C HIS A 269 -19.15 -6.22 -10.28
N LEU A 270 -20.25 -5.52 -10.03
CA LEU A 270 -21.24 -5.86 -9.01
C LEU A 270 -22.11 -7.04 -9.46
N LEU A 271 -22.24 -8.07 -8.61
CA LEU A 271 -23.01 -9.29 -8.86
C LEU A 271 -24.51 -9.13 -8.51
N HIS A 272 -24.88 -8.06 -7.80
CA HIS A 272 -26.27 -7.75 -7.47
C HIS A 272 -26.58 -6.27 -7.78
N VAL A 273 -27.37 -6.05 -8.82
CA VAL A 273 -28.16 -4.82 -8.97
C VAL A 273 -29.60 -5.26 -8.74
N ASP A 274 -30.15 -5.00 -7.55
CA ASP A 274 -31.60 -5.04 -7.40
C ASP A 274 -32.20 -3.97 -8.32
N GLU A 275 -32.68 -4.37 -9.50
CA GLU A 275 -33.51 -3.54 -10.38
C GLU A 275 -34.91 -3.32 -9.77
N SER A 276 -34.97 -2.79 -8.54
CA SER A 276 -36.24 -2.35 -7.95
C SER A 276 -36.07 -1.05 -7.16
N ASN A 277 -35.89 0.06 -7.88
CA ASN A 277 -36.57 1.34 -7.62
C ASN A 277 -36.09 2.45 -8.57
N GLU A 278 -36.32 2.28 -9.88
CA GLU A 278 -36.59 3.43 -10.74
C GLU A 278 -38.11 3.64 -10.81
N ASP A 279 -38.72 4.08 -9.71
CA ASP A 279 -39.95 4.88 -9.79
C ASP A 279 -40.09 5.76 -8.54
N SER A 280 -39.35 6.87 -8.52
CA SER A 280 -39.55 7.95 -7.55
C SER A 280 -39.73 9.26 -8.31
N SER A 281 -40.89 9.40 -8.92
CA SER A 281 -41.47 10.70 -9.23
C SER A 281 -42.91 10.79 -8.76
N ASP A 282 -43.11 10.83 -7.44
CA ASP A 282 -44.33 11.46 -6.91
C ASP A 282 -44.05 12.08 -5.53
N TRP A 283 -43.92 13.41 -5.52
CA TRP A 283 -43.89 14.21 -4.31
C TRP A 283 -45.33 14.60 -3.96
N ASN A 284 -45.87 14.06 -2.86
CA ASN A 284 -46.92 14.69 -2.04
C ASN A 284 -46.82 14.12 -0.61
N GLU A 285 -46.32 14.90 0.35
CA GLU A 285 -47.07 15.73 1.31
C GLU A 285 -47.85 14.95 2.39
N TRP A 286 -47.31 15.06 3.62
CA TRP A 286 -47.89 14.87 4.96
C TRP A 286 -48.48 13.51 5.36
N GLU A 287 -47.81 12.81 6.29
CA GLU A 287 -48.30 12.55 7.67
C GLU A 287 -47.28 11.68 8.46
N THR A 288 -47.08 11.98 9.75
CA THR A 288 -46.49 11.08 10.76
C THR A 288 -47.34 11.19 12.05
N PRO A 289 -47.24 10.31 13.07
CA PRO A 289 -46.60 8.98 13.17
C PRO A 289 -47.52 7.88 13.77
N HIS A 290 -47.17 6.61 13.59
CA HIS A 290 -47.66 5.53 14.47
C HIS A 290 -46.54 4.57 14.89
N TRP A 291 -46.61 4.19 16.16
CA TRP A 291 -45.71 3.36 16.96
C TRP A 291 -46.32 1.95 17.06
N ASP A 292 -45.47 0.91 17.03
CA ASP A 292 -45.64 -0.45 17.59
C ASP A 292 -44.47 -1.30 17.02
N THR A 293 -43.37 -1.51 17.74
CA THR A 293 -43.01 -2.62 18.65
C THR A 293 -42.82 -3.99 18.00
N ASP A 294 -41.58 -4.47 18.17
CA ASP A 294 -41.10 -5.85 18.31
C ASP A 294 -41.17 -6.79 17.10
N ASP A 295 -39.99 -7.03 16.49
CA ASP A 295 -39.41 -8.36 16.30
C ASP A 295 -37.95 -8.19 15.82
N GLU A 296 -36.99 -8.47 16.71
CA GLU A 296 -35.56 -8.61 16.40
C GLU A 296 -35.34 -10.00 15.79
N GLU A 297 -35.33 -10.08 14.46
CA GLU A 297 -34.52 -11.09 13.76
C GLU A 297 -33.18 -10.43 13.40
N GLU A 298 -32.14 -10.77 14.15
CA GLU A 298 -30.74 -10.58 13.73
C GLU A 298 -30.51 -11.45 12.48
N ASP A 299 -30.78 -10.88 11.30
CA ASP A 299 -30.21 -11.39 10.06
C ASP A 299 -28.77 -10.88 9.96
N ASP A 300 -27.84 -11.70 10.46
CA ASP A 300 -26.40 -11.53 10.33
C ASP A 300 -25.94 -11.89 8.91
N THR A 301 -26.59 -11.30 7.90
CA THR A 301 -26.10 -11.24 6.53
C THR A 301 -25.45 -9.89 6.32
N SER A 302 -24.22 -9.76 6.80
CA SER A 302 -23.29 -8.76 6.28
C SER A 302 -23.01 -9.07 4.81
N SER A 303 -23.92 -8.68 3.92
CA SER A 303 -23.68 -8.57 2.49
C SER A 303 -22.79 -7.35 2.24
N GLU A 304 -21.58 -7.39 2.75
CA GLU A 304 -20.55 -6.42 2.44
C GLU A 304 -20.03 -6.72 1.03
N GLY A 305 -20.49 -5.95 0.04
CA GLY A 305 -19.85 -5.81 -1.27
C GLY A 305 -19.84 -7.06 -2.16
N ALA A 306 -20.97 -7.39 -2.78
CA ALA A 306 -21.07 -8.53 -3.71
C ALA A 306 -20.50 -8.21 -5.10
N GLY A 307 -19.30 -7.63 -5.21
CA GLY A 307 -18.66 -7.35 -6.50
C GLY A 307 -17.24 -7.88 -6.55
N PHE A 308 -16.68 -7.96 -7.74
CA PHE A 308 -15.28 -8.34 -7.92
C PHE A 308 -14.57 -7.46 -8.94
N CYS A 309 -13.29 -7.21 -8.70
CA CYS A 309 -12.46 -6.41 -9.57
C CYS A 309 -12.19 -7.15 -10.88
N THR A 310 -12.45 -6.47 -11.99
CA THR A 310 -12.22 -6.98 -13.34
C THR A 310 -11.85 -5.86 -14.29
N ARG A 311 -11.65 -6.21 -15.55
CA ARG A 311 -11.40 -5.30 -16.67
C ARG A 311 -12.00 -5.90 -17.93
N LEU A 312 -12.34 -5.01 -18.84
CA LEU A 312 -12.79 -5.35 -20.19
C LEU A 312 -11.63 -5.85 -21.05
N CYS A 313 -11.91 -6.85 -21.87
CA CYS A 313 -10.94 -7.41 -22.78
C CYS A 313 -11.53 -7.68 -24.16
N SER A 314 -10.72 -7.47 -25.19
CA SER A 314 -11.08 -7.79 -26.58
C SER A 314 -10.70 -9.21 -26.98
N GLN A 315 -9.74 -9.83 -26.29
CA GLN A 315 -9.32 -11.23 -26.47
C GLN A 315 -8.35 -11.72 -25.39
N TYR A 316 -7.54 -10.82 -24.82
CA TYR A 316 -6.51 -11.12 -23.83
C TYR A 316 -6.63 -10.20 -22.62
N CYS A 317 -6.28 -10.72 -21.47
CA CYS A 317 -6.20 -9.99 -20.21
C CYS A 317 -4.72 -9.77 -19.84
N PRO A 318 -4.42 -8.71 -19.07
CA PRO A 318 -3.07 -8.51 -18.56
C PRO A 318 -2.74 -9.61 -17.56
N ASP A 319 -1.62 -10.30 -17.74
CA ASP A 319 -1.11 -11.24 -16.74
C ASP A 319 -0.02 -10.58 -15.89
N ASN A 320 -0.03 -10.91 -14.59
CA ASN A 320 1.06 -10.57 -13.70
C ASN A 320 2.00 -11.78 -13.58
N GLN A 321 3.31 -11.54 -13.70
CA GLN A 321 4.31 -12.61 -13.62
C GLN A 321 4.65 -12.99 -12.18
N THR A 322 4.08 -12.30 -11.19
CA THR A 322 4.28 -12.59 -9.77
C THR A 322 3.60 -13.92 -9.43
N PRO A 323 4.31 -14.89 -8.82
CA PRO A 323 3.78 -16.24 -8.55
C PRO A 323 2.62 -16.26 -7.54
N PHE A 324 2.30 -15.14 -6.89
CA PHE A 324 1.22 -14.97 -5.92
C PHE A 324 0.02 -14.21 -6.52
N MET A 325 0.09 -13.87 -7.81
CA MET A 325 -0.99 -13.23 -8.55
C MET A 325 -1.47 -14.22 -9.60
N ALA A 326 -2.77 -14.47 -9.58
CA ALA A 326 -3.35 -15.45 -10.46
C ALA A 326 -3.35 -14.97 -11.90
N ARG A 327 -3.12 -15.92 -12.81
CA ARG A 327 -3.24 -15.70 -14.26
C ARG A 327 -4.66 -15.35 -14.61
N THR A 328 -4.83 -14.60 -15.70
CA THR A 328 -6.12 -14.08 -16.12
C THR A 328 -6.52 -14.64 -17.47
N PHE A 329 -7.83 -14.73 -17.68
CA PHE A 329 -8.41 -15.22 -18.92
C PHE A 329 -9.60 -14.36 -19.33
N CYS A 330 -9.63 -14.00 -20.61
CA CYS A 330 -10.69 -13.18 -21.17
C CYS A 330 -11.87 -14.08 -21.56
N VAL A 331 -12.97 -14.02 -20.80
CA VAL A 331 -14.17 -14.82 -21.04
C VAL A 331 -15.28 -13.99 -21.68
N ASP A 332 -16.13 -14.67 -22.45
CA ASP A 332 -17.45 -14.12 -22.76
C ASP A 332 -18.36 -14.29 -21.53
N ALA A 333 -18.55 -13.20 -20.79
CA ALA A 333 -19.46 -13.14 -19.65
C ALA A 333 -20.80 -12.49 -20.01
N GLY A 334 -21.14 -12.38 -21.30
CA GLY A 334 -22.36 -11.71 -21.75
C GLY A 334 -22.36 -10.19 -21.55
N SER A 335 -21.21 -9.60 -21.19
CA SER A 335 -21.06 -8.16 -20.98
C SER A 335 -21.16 -7.40 -22.31
N LYS A 336 -21.96 -6.34 -22.33
CA LYS A 336 -22.10 -5.44 -23.47
C LYS A 336 -21.84 -4.02 -23.03
N ILE A 337 -20.98 -3.33 -23.76
CA ILE A 337 -20.70 -1.91 -23.55
C ILE A 337 -21.00 -1.18 -24.84
N ASP A 338 -21.81 -0.14 -24.76
CA ASP A 338 -22.32 0.58 -25.92
C ASP A 338 -22.97 -0.32 -26.98
N ASN A 339 -23.60 -1.42 -26.53
CA ASN A 339 -24.17 -2.52 -27.34
C ASN A 339 -23.16 -3.39 -28.10
N GLU A 340 -21.86 -3.22 -27.89
CA GLU A 340 -20.83 -4.09 -28.44
C GLU A 340 -20.49 -5.22 -27.46
N PRO A 341 -20.43 -6.49 -27.91
CA PRO A 341 -20.01 -7.59 -27.08
C PRO A 341 -18.57 -7.36 -26.61
N THR A 342 -18.32 -7.51 -25.32
CA THR A 342 -17.01 -7.29 -24.71
C THR A 342 -16.73 -8.40 -23.70
N GLY A 343 -15.49 -8.91 -23.69
CA GLY A 343 -15.09 -9.93 -22.72
C GLY A 343 -14.78 -9.32 -21.36
N LEU A 344 -14.82 -10.16 -20.32
CA LEU A 344 -14.36 -9.84 -18.97
C LEU A 344 -13.12 -10.64 -18.60
N CYS A 345 -12.21 -10.01 -17.86
CA CYS A 345 -11.07 -10.68 -17.27
C CYS A 345 -11.46 -11.39 -15.99
N LEU A 346 -11.31 -12.71 -15.98
CA LEU A 346 -11.45 -13.54 -14.79
C LEU A 346 -10.14 -14.22 -14.45
N VAL A 347 -10.00 -14.62 -13.20
CA VAL A 347 -8.87 -15.41 -12.71
C VAL A 347 -8.94 -16.83 -13.27
N GLU A 348 -7.86 -17.37 -13.82
CA GLU A 348 -7.72 -18.81 -14.09
C GLU A 348 -7.68 -19.59 -12.77
N CYS A 349 -8.34 -20.75 -12.69
CA CYS A 349 -8.27 -21.56 -11.48
C CYS A 349 -6.83 -22.00 -11.20
N ASP A 350 -6.40 -21.82 -9.96
CA ASP A 350 -5.04 -22.09 -9.50
C ASP A 350 -5.06 -22.72 -8.10
N THR A 351 -4.89 -24.04 -8.04
CA THR A 351 -4.89 -24.80 -6.78
C THR A 351 -3.64 -24.57 -5.93
N ASP A 352 -2.58 -23.99 -6.50
CA ASP A 352 -1.39 -23.62 -5.74
C ASP A 352 -1.63 -22.30 -4.98
N LEU A 353 -2.45 -21.39 -5.54
CA LEU A 353 -2.84 -20.13 -4.90
C LEU A 353 -4.06 -20.28 -3.97
N PHE A 354 -5.05 -21.07 -4.39
CA PHE A 354 -6.32 -21.23 -3.69
C PHE A 354 -6.62 -22.71 -3.45
N SER A 355 -5.90 -23.32 -2.50
CA SER A 355 -5.99 -24.75 -2.20
C SER A 355 -7.37 -25.18 -1.68
N ASP A 356 -8.08 -24.27 -1.02
CA ASP A 356 -9.23 -24.62 -0.19
C ASP A 356 -10.57 -24.57 -0.95
N ASN A 357 -10.57 -24.08 -2.19
CA ASN A 357 -11.80 -23.88 -2.98
C ASN A 357 -11.57 -24.12 -4.50
N ASP A 358 -11.10 -25.33 -4.84
CA ASP A 358 -10.89 -25.82 -6.22
C ASP A 358 -10.09 -24.86 -7.13
N GLY A 359 -9.16 -24.12 -6.55
CA GLY A 359 -8.33 -23.15 -7.26
C GLY A 359 -8.91 -21.75 -7.38
N CYS A 360 -9.93 -21.40 -6.60
CA CYS A 360 -10.54 -20.05 -6.63
C CYS A 360 -10.68 -19.41 -5.25
N ALA A 361 -10.69 -18.08 -5.19
CA ALA A 361 -11.03 -17.35 -3.97
C ALA A 361 -12.47 -17.68 -3.51
N LYS A 362 -12.76 -17.45 -2.22
CA LYS A 362 -14.10 -17.66 -1.67
C LYS A 362 -15.14 -16.83 -2.46
N GLY A 363 -16.32 -17.39 -2.72
CA GLY A 363 -17.37 -16.74 -3.52
C GLY A 363 -17.28 -17.00 -5.03
N PHE A 364 -16.27 -17.77 -5.46
CA PHE A 364 -16.10 -18.21 -6.84
C PHE A 364 -16.00 -19.73 -6.91
N ARG A 365 -16.42 -20.30 -8.04
CA ARG A 365 -16.29 -21.71 -8.36
C ARG A 365 -15.47 -21.88 -9.64
N CYS A 366 -14.69 -22.96 -9.71
CA CYS A 366 -13.88 -23.23 -10.88
C CYS A 366 -14.71 -23.81 -12.03
N GLU A 367 -14.90 -23.06 -13.12
CA GLU A 367 -15.70 -23.46 -14.28
C GLU A 367 -14.98 -23.26 -15.61
N LYS A 368 -15.27 -24.11 -16.59
CA LYS A 368 -14.63 -24.04 -17.90
C LYS A 368 -15.37 -23.10 -18.84
N HIS A 369 -14.71 -22.01 -19.25
CA HIS A 369 -15.25 -21.03 -20.18
C HIS A 369 -14.39 -20.89 -21.44
N ALA A 370 -15.03 -20.50 -22.54
CA ALA A 370 -14.38 -20.18 -23.81
C ALA A 370 -13.80 -18.76 -23.78
N ARG A 371 -12.74 -18.54 -24.58
CA ARG A 371 -12.15 -17.22 -24.75
C ARG A 371 -13.11 -16.32 -25.51
N PHE A 372 -13.26 -15.08 -25.06
CA PHE A 372 -13.99 -14.08 -25.83
C PHE A 372 -13.36 -13.92 -27.23
N GLY A 373 -14.19 -14.08 -28.27
CA GLY A 373 -13.77 -14.01 -29.68
C GLY A 373 -13.03 -15.23 -30.23
N ASP A 374 -12.84 -16.31 -29.45
CA ASP A 374 -12.19 -17.55 -29.89
C ASP A 374 -12.73 -18.78 -29.11
N GLU A 375 -13.81 -19.38 -29.61
CA GLU A 375 -14.51 -20.50 -28.94
C GLU A 375 -13.68 -21.80 -28.86
N ASP A 376 -12.65 -21.93 -29.70
CA ASP A 376 -11.79 -23.13 -29.72
C ASP A 376 -10.81 -23.15 -28.53
N VAL A 377 -10.59 -22.01 -27.87
CA VAL A 377 -9.69 -21.87 -26.72
C VAL A 377 -10.51 -21.76 -25.45
N SER A 378 -10.37 -22.73 -24.55
CA SER A 378 -11.02 -22.71 -23.23
C SER A 378 -10.05 -22.95 -22.07
N ARG A 379 -10.39 -22.35 -20.94
CA ARG A 379 -9.69 -22.48 -19.65
C ARG A 379 -10.71 -22.60 -18.52
N SER A 380 -10.26 -23.19 -17.42
CA SER A 380 -11.02 -23.14 -16.18
C SER A 380 -10.72 -21.82 -15.49
N VAL A 381 -11.77 -21.07 -15.16
CA VAL A 381 -11.72 -19.76 -14.54
C VAL A 381 -12.57 -19.74 -13.27
N CYS A 382 -12.24 -18.83 -12.37
CA CYS A 382 -13.03 -18.53 -11.20
C CYS A 382 -14.27 -17.75 -11.61
N TRP A 383 -15.37 -18.47 -11.74
CA TRP A 383 -16.68 -17.94 -12.07
C TRP A 383 -17.42 -17.62 -10.76
N PRO A 384 -17.88 -16.37 -10.56
CA PRO A 384 -18.66 -16.00 -9.38
C PRO A 384 -19.85 -16.93 -9.14
N GLU A 385 -20.05 -17.36 -7.89
CA GLU A 385 -21.09 -18.34 -7.57
C GLU A 385 -22.51 -17.80 -7.84
N ASN A 386 -22.69 -16.48 -7.78
CA ASN A 386 -23.97 -15.78 -7.89
C ASN A 386 -24.12 -14.95 -9.19
N LEU A 387 -23.33 -15.24 -10.24
CA LEU A 387 -23.43 -14.56 -11.55
C LEU A 387 -24.67 -14.97 -12.36
#